data_AF-A0A1H5G1Z6-F1
#
_entry.id   AF-A0A1H5G1Z6-F1
#
_cell.length_a   1.000
_cell.length_b   1.000
_cell.length_c   1.000
_cell.angle_alpha   90.00
_cell.angle_beta   90.00
_cell.angle_gamma   90.00
#
_symmetry.space_group_name_H-M   'P 1'
#
loop_
_entity.id
_entity.type
_entity.pdbx_description
1 polymer ?
#
loop_
_entity_poly.entity_id
_entity_poly.type
_entity_poly.pdbx_seq_one_letter_code
_entity_poly.pdbx_strand_id
1 'polypeptide(L)' 'MTITMQNFGFTWTDPDGTPRTSAVAYDKPTAEHRWTELDKAQATDIEIVPVRPGQLPDPKA' A
#
# COMPACT_ATOMS: atom_id res chain seq x y z
N MET A 1 19.34 2.78 -18.60
CA MET A 1 18.96 2.19 -17.30
C MET A 1 17.55 1.66 -17.43
N THR A 2 17.36 0.35 -17.38
CA THR A 2 16.01 -0.24 -17.37
C THR A 2 15.46 -0.10 -15.96
N ILE A 3 14.60 0.90 -15.74
CA ILE A 3 13.88 1.01 -14.48
C ILE A 3 12.84 -0.11 -14.53
N THR A 4 13.05 -1.18 -13.75
CA THR A 4 12.03 -2.20 -13.55
C THR A 4 10.87 -1.51 -12.82
N MET A 5 9.82 -1.14 -13.57
CA MET A 5 8.59 -0.60 -12.99
C MET A 5 8.00 -1.66 -12.07
N GLN A 6 8.05 -1.40 -10.76
CA GLN A 6 7.46 -2.25 -9.74
C GLN A 6 6.29 -1.50 -9.12
N ASN A 7 5.12 -2.15 -9.11
CA ASN A 7 3.94 -1.61 -8.44
C ASN A 7 3.92 -2.08 -7.00
N PHE A 8 3.41 -1.20 -6.13
CA PHE A 8 3.18 -1.52 -4.74
C PHE A 8 1.71 -1.39 -4.39
N GLY A 9 1.23 -2.34 -3.61
CA GLY A 9 -0.05 -2.31 -2.93
C GLY A 9 0.15 -2.11 -1.43
N PHE A 10 -0.92 -1.72 -0.78
CA PHE A 10 -1.02 -1.47 0.64
C PHE A 10 -2.15 -2.32 1.21
N THR A 11 -1.89 -2.92 2.36
CA THR A 11 -2.94 -3.38 3.27
C THR A 11 -2.75 -2.65 4.58
N TRP A 12 -3.84 -2.24 5.21
CA TRP A 12 -3.80 -1.59 6.53
C TRP A 12 -5.14 -1.76 7.22
N THR A 13 -5.15 -1.51 8.53
CA THR A 13 -6.37 -1.45 9.34
C THR A 13 -6.62 0.01 9.70
N ASP A 14 -7.77 0.54 9.33
CA ASP A 14 -8.19 1.89 9.74
C ASP A 14 -8.32 1.96 11.29
N PRO A 15 -8.27 3.16 11.91
CA PRO A 15 -8.41 3.30 13.37
C PRO A 15 -9.72 2.75 13.93
N ASP A 16 -10.75 2.61 13.09
CA ASP A 16 -12.04 2.03 13.43
C ASP A 16 -12.03 0.48 13.41
N GLY A 17 -10.89 -0.13 13.09
CA GLY A 17 -10.70 -1.58 12.99
C GLY A 17 -11.03 -2.14 11.60
N THR A 18 -11.35 -1.31 10.60
CA THR A 18 -11.71 -1.78 9.26
C THR A 18 -10.48 -2.16 8.44
N PRO A 19 -10.36 -3.40 7.95
CA PRO A 19 -9.31 -3.76 7.01
C PRO A 19 -9.52 -3.08 5.65
N ARG A 20 -8.46 -2.51 5.11
CA ARG A 20 -8.44 -1.82 3.83
C ARG A 20 -7.31 -2.31 2.96
N THR A 21 -7.53 -2.17 1.65
CA THR A 21 -6.50 -2.40 0.66
C THR A 21 -6.49 -1.31 -0.38
N SER A 22 -5.32 -1.08 -0.95
CA SER A 22 -5.18 -0.19 -2.10
C SER A 22 -4.01 -0.66 -2.93
N ALA A 23 -4.07 -0.45 -4.24
CA ALA A 23 -2.93 -0.57 -5.12
C ALA A 23 -2.69 0.81 -5.73
N VAL A 24 -1.54 1.40 -5.45
CA VAL A 24 -1.21 2.73 -5.95
C VAL A 24 0.21 2.74 -6.49
N ALA A 25 0.27 2.78 -7.81
CA ALA A 25 1.33 3.30 -8.67
C ALA A 25 2.75 2.66 -8.65
N TYR A 26 3.48 3.11 -9.66
CA TYR A 26 4.56 2.43 -10.39
C TYR A 26 5.98 2.78 -9.91
N ASP A 27 6.12 3.40 -8.73
CA ASP A 27 7.42 3.69 -8.13
C ASP A 27 7.40 3.68 -6.58
N LYS A 28 8.58 3.42 -6.00
CA LYS A 28 8.80 3.31 -4.56
C LYS A 28 8.54 4.61 -3.77
N PRO A 29 8.88 5.81 -4.26
CA PRO A 29 8.65 7.06 -3.52
C PRO A 29 7.16 7.34 -3.27
N THR A 30 6.29 7.04 -4.24
CA THR A 30 4.85 7.17 -4.06
C THR A 30 4.34 6.22 -2.98
N ALA A 31 4.91 5.01 -2.92
CA ALA A 31 4.57 4.04 -1.90
C ALA A 31 4.97 4.52 -0.48
N GLU A 32 6.19 5.03 -0.31
CA GLU A 32 6.66 5.58 0.97
C GLU A 32 5.83 6.79 1.43
N HIS A 33 5.44 7.66 0.49
CA HIS A 33 4.55 8.78 0.79
C HIS A 33 3.19 8.30 1.29
N ARG A 34 2.60 7.30 0.62
CA ARG A 34 1.33 6.70 1.02
C ARG A 34 1.41 6.07 2.41
N TRP A 35 2.49 5.38 2.72
CA TRP A 35 2.73 4.81 4.05
C TRP A 35 2.71 5.90 5.14
N THR A 36 3.40 7.02 4.89
CA THR A 36 3.46 8.15 5.84
C THR A 36 2.08 8.75 6.12
N GLU A 37 1.22 8.85 5.09
CA GLU A 37 -0.14 9.36 5.27
C GLU A 37 -1.02 8.38 6.06
N LEU A 38 -0.83 7.06 5.91
CA LEU A 38 -1.52 6.04 6.71
C LEU A 38 -1.07 6.08 8.18
N ASP A 39 0.23 6.23 8.42
CA ASP A 39 0.79 6.37 9.78
C ASP A 39 0.22 7.62 10.49
N LYS A 40 0.19 8.77 9.81
CA LYS A 40 -0.46 9.99 10.33
C LYS A 40 -1.95 9.82 10.60
N ALA A 41 -2.63 8.99 9.81
CA ALA A 41 -4.04 8.66 10.01
C ALA A 41 -4.26 7.65 11.15
N GLN A 42 -3.22 7.26 11.89
CA GLN A 42 -3.25 6.26 12.96
C GLN A 42 -3.71 4.87 12.49
N ALA A 43 -3.52 4.56 11.20
CA ALA A 43 -3.76 3.22 10.70
C ALA A 43 -2.75 2.23 11.32
N THR A 44 -3.20 1.00 11.58
CA THR A 44 -2.36 -0.08 12.09
C THR A 44 -2.13 -1.15 11.04
N ASP A 45 -1.22 -2.09 11.31
CA ASP A 45 -0.96 -3.25 10.45
C ASP A 45 -0.60 -2.90 9.00
N ILE A 46 -0.01 -1.72 8.77
CA ILE A 46 0.30 -1.21 7.44
C ILE A 46 1.42 -2.05 6.80
N GLU A 47 1.11 -2.71 5.70
CA GLU A 47 2.07 -3.48 4.90
C GLU A 47 2.13 -2.99 3.46
N ILE A 48 3.35 -2.91 2.94
CA ILE A 48 3.61 -2.63 1.52
C ILE A 48 3.94 -3.94 0.83
N VAL A 49 3.13 -4.32 -0.15
CA VAL A 49 3.27 -5.58 -0.88
C VAL A 49 3.53 -5.30 -2.36
N PRO A 50 4.48 -5.98 -3.02
CA PRO A 50 4.65 -5.84 -4.46
C PRO A 50 3.44 -6.45 -5.18
N VAL A 51 2.84 -5.70 -6.10
CA VAL A 51 1.66 -6.13 -6.87
C VAL A 51 1.92 -6.08 -8.36
N ARG A 52 1.11 -6.80 -9.13
CA ARG A 52 1.08 -6.66 -10.60
C ARG A 52 0.27 -5.42 -10.99
N PRO A 53 0.54 -4.82 -12.17
CA PRO A 53 -0.33 -3.78 -12.71
C PRO A 53 -1.80 -4.22 -12.69
N GLY A 54 -2.68 -3.42 -12.09
CA GLY A 54 -4.12 -3.70 -12.01
C GLY A 54 -4.54 -4.73 -10.95
N GLN A 55 -3.62 -5.26 -10.15
CA GLN A 55 -3.94 -6.16 -9.05
C GLN A 55 -4.09 -5.39 -7.74
N LEU A 56 -5.19 -5.64 -7.02
CA LEU A 56 -5.33 -5.25 -5.62
C LEU A 56 -4.83 -6.38 -4.72
N PRO A 57 -4.12 -6.07 -3.62
CA PRO A 57 -3.78 -7.07 -2.63
C PRO A 57 -5.03 -7.47 -1.84
N ASP A 58 -5.04 -8.70 -1.33
CA ASP A 58 -6.13 -9.18 -0.48
C ASP A 58 -6.12 -8.44 0.86
N PRO A 59 -7.30 -8.11 1.42
CA PRO A 59 -7.39 -7.52 2.75
C PRO A 59 -6.80 -8.45 3.79
N LYS A 60 -6.18 -7.87 4.83
CA LYS A 60 -5.86 -8.65 6.02
C LYS A 60 -7.15 -9.18 6.63
N ALA A 61 -7.15 -10.47 6.95
CA ALA A 61 -8.25 -11.20 7.57
C ALA A 61 -8.35 -10.91 9.07
#